data_AF-A0A3D4AWW3-F1
#
_entry.id   AF-A0A3D4AWW3-F1
#
_cell.length_a   1.000
_cell.length_b   1.000
_cell.length_c   1.000
_cell.angle_alpha   90.00
_cell.angle_beta   90.00
_cell.angle_gamma   90.00
#
_symmetry.space_group_name_H-M   'P 1'
#
loop_
_entity.id
_entity.type
_entity.pdbx_description
1 polymer ?
#
loop_
_entity_poly.entity_id
_entity_poly.type
_entity_poly.pdbx_seq_one_letter_code
_entity_poly.pdbx_strand_id
1 'polypeptide(L)'
;MSDDNSQSSQGSSGRTWLGRITHMLQGEPQNREELVEVIADAQERDVIDPETKEMIEGVLGVSELKVRDIMIPRSQMVTLEIDSPLEEHIPMMVDSTHSR
;
A
#
# COMPACT_ATOMS: atom_id res chain seq x y z
N MET A 1 -38.15 -25.09 -53.72
CA MET A 1 -39.03 -25.03 -52.54
C MET A 1 -38.08 -24.82 -51.36
N SER A 2 -37.67 -23.58 -51.09
CA SER A 2 -38.31 -22.58 -50.21
C SER A 2 -37.58 -22.53 -48.87
N ASP A 3 -36.67 -21.56 -48.78
CA ASP A 3 -36.35 -20.62 -47.69
C ASP A 3 -37.04 -20.84 -46.32
N ASP A 4 -36.29 -20.81 -45.20
CA ASP A 4 -36.01 -19.59 -44.41
C ASP A 4 -35.44 -19.89 -42.99
N ASN A 5 -34.54 -19.00 -42.53
CA ASN A 5 -34.19 -18.51 -41.17
C ASN A 5 -34.19 -19.43 -39.91
N SER A 6 -33.30 -19.27 -38.92
CA SER A 6 -32.77 -18.01 -38.36
C SER A 6 -31.51 -18.22 -37.52
N GLN A 7 -30.59 -17.27 -37.61
CA GLN A 7 -29.46 -17.07 -36.73
C GLN A 7 -29.94 -16.62 -35.34
N SER A 8 -29.40 -17.22 -34.27
CA SER A 8 -29.33 -16.55 -32.96
C SER A 8 -27.87 -16.52 -32.50
N SER A 9 -27.42 -15.28 -32.35
CA SER A 9 -26.10 -14.83 -31.92
C SER A 9 -25.93 -14.89 -30.39
N GLN A 10 -24.71 -14.54 -29.95
CA GLN A 10 -24.20 -14.39 -28.58
C GLN A 10 -23.75 -15.70 -27.91
N GLY A 11 -22.46 -15.99 -27.70
CA GLY A 11 -21.27 -15.14 -27.64
C GLY A 11 -20.81 -14.97 -26.19
N SER A 12 -20.03 -15.93 -25.68
CA SER A 12 -19.31 -15.77 -24.40
C SER A 12 -17.93 -16.42 -24.35
N SER A 13 -17.53 -17.20 -25.35
CA SER A 13 -16.19 -17.84 -25.37
C SER A 13 -15.03 -16.88 -25.67
N GLY A 14 -15.33 -15.62 -26.03
CA GLY A 14 -14.33 -14.60 -26.38
C GLY A 14 -13.71 -13.86 -25.18
N ARG A 15 -14.28 -13.97 -23.98
CA ARG A 15 -13.88 -13.10 -22.84
C ARG A 15 -12.77 -13.68 -21.96
N THR A 16 -12.45 -14.97 -22.10
CA THR A 16 -11.47 -15.65 -21.24
C THR A 16 -10.07 -15.77 -21.89
N TRP A 17 -9.99 -15.93 -23.22
CA TRP A 17 -8.70 -16.05 -23.92
C TRP A 17 -8.10 -14.69 -24.29
N LEU A 18 -8.93 -13.71 -24.67
CA LEU A 18 -8.50 -12.31 -24.83
C LEU A 18 -8.06 -11.70 -23.49
N GLY A 19 -8.76 -11.97 -22.40
CA GLY A 19 -8.41 -11.47 -21.06
C GLY A 19 -7.07 -11.97 -20.51
N ARG A 20 -6.56 -13.12 -21.00
CA ARG A 20 -5.24 -13.67 -20.63
C ARG A 20 -4.11 -13.16 -21.54
N ILE A 21 -4.40 -12.82 -22.79
CA ILE A 21 -3.45 -12.21 -23.73
C ILE A 21 -3.31 -10.70 -23.48
N THR A 22 -4.37 -10.01 -23.03
CA THR A 22 -4.27 -8.64 -22.48
C THR A 22 -3.49 -8.62 -21.18
N HIS A 23 -3.61 -9.69 -20.37
CA HIS A 23 -2.73 -9.88 -19.22
C HIS A 23 -1.28 -10.02 -19.69
N MET A 24 -0.95 -10.73 -20.78
CA MET A 24 0.41 -10.84 -21.36
C MET A 24 0.94 -9.61 -22.14
N LEU A 25 0.14 -8.55 -22.31
CA LEU A 25 0.67 -7.18 -22.52
C LEU A 25 1.14 -6.56 -21.17
N GLN A 26 1.27 -7.41 -20.13
CA GLN A 26 2.18 -7.45 -18.97
C GLN A 26 3.50 -6.72 -19.23
N GLY A 27 3.46 -5.41 -19.39
CA GLY A 27 4.54 -4.59 -18.89
C GLY A 27 4.51 -4.74 -17.38
N GLU A 28 5.61 -5.20 -16.79
CA GLU A 28 5.86 -4.90 -15.38
C GLU A 28 5.63 -3.40 -15.19
N PRO A 29 4.99 -2.94 -14.10
CA PRO A 29 4.76 -1.52 -13.88
C PRO A 29 6.08 -0.77 -14.04
N GLN A 30 6.12 0.18 -14.97
CA GLN A 30 7.34 0.88 -15.36
C GLN A 30 7.59 2.12 -14.49
N ASN A 31 6.55 2.56 -13.76
CA ASN A 31 6.60 3.69 -12.85
C ASN A 31 5.74 3.41 -11.60
N ARG A 32 5.79 4.35 -10.66
CA ARG A 32 5.14 4.22 -9.35
C ARG A 32 3.63 4.26 -9.49
N GLU A 33 3.11 5.08 -10.39
CA GLU A 33 1.68 5.25 -10.64
C GLU A 33 1.07 3.94 -11.15
N GLU A 34 1.71 3.30 -12.13
CA GLU A 34 1.32 1.98 -12.65
C GLU A 34 1.36 0.89 -11.56
N LEU A 35 2.35 0.93 -10.66
CA LEU A 35 2.43 -0.02 -9.55
C LEU A 35 1.26 0.16 -8.57
N VAL A 36 0.86 1.39 -8.27
CA VAL A 36 -0.30 1.69 -7.41
C VAL A 36 -1.60 1.18 -8.03
N GLU A 37 -1.78 1.33 -9.34
CA GLU A 37 -2.94 0.77 -10.06
C GLU A 37 -2.99 -0.76 -9.94
N VAL A 38 -1.85 -1.45 -10.10
CA VAL A 38 -1.78 -2.91 -9.94
C VAL A 38 -2.18 -3.36 -8.53
N ILE A 39 -1.76 -2.63 -7.50
CA ILE A 39 -2.10 -2.93 -6.09
C ILE A 39 -3.59 -2.67 -5.85
N ALA A 40 -4.15 -1.58 -6.38
CA ALA A 40 -5.57 -1.26 -6.27
C ALA A 40 -6.45 -2.33 -6.94
N ASP A 41 -6.10 -2.77 -8.15
CA ASP A 41 -6.77 -3.85 -8.87
C ASP A 41 -6.67 -5.20 -8.14
N ALA A 42 -5.56 -5.46 -7.44
CA ALA A 42 -5.40 -6.66 -6.63
C ALA A 42 -6.37 -6.67 -5.45
N GLN A 43 -6.58 -5.51 -4.81
CA GLN A 43 -7.54 -5.36 -3.72
C GLN A 43 -9.00 -5.45 -4.21
N GLU A 44 -9.35 -4.84 -5.34
CA GLU A 44 -10.71 -4.93 -5.92
C GLU A 44 -11.10 -6.37 -6.28
N ARG A 45 -10.11 -7.19 -6.66
CA ARG A 45 -10.29 -8.61 -6.97
C ARG A 45 -10.17 -9.53 -5.75
N ASP A 46 -10.15 -8.96 -4.55
CA ASP A 46 -9.98 -9.66 -3.26
C ASP A 46 -8.73 -10.57 -3.19
N VAL A 47 -7.67 -10.24 -3.96
CA VAL A 47 -6.38 -10.95 -3.92
C VAL A 47 -5.60 -10.57 -2.66
N ILE A 48 -5.75 -9.33 -2.23
CA ILE A 48 -5.20 -8.79 -0.99
C ILE A 48 -6.32 -8.06 -0.23
N ASP A 49 -6.22 -8.02 1.09
CA ASP A 49 -7.14 -7.25 1.93
C ASP A 49 -6.81 -5.74 1.90
N PRO A 50 -7.75 -4.88 2.33
CA PRO A 50 -7.54 -3.44 2.39
C PRO A 50 -6.33 -3.01 3.22
N GLU A 51 -6.07 -3.69 4.34
CA GLU A 51 -4.93 -3.41 5.22
C GLU A 51 -3.60 -3.67 4.51
N THR A 52 -3.51 -4.72 3.71
CA THR A 52 -2.34 -5.06 2.91
C THR A 52 -2.08 -4.02 1.84
N LYS A 53 -3.14 -3.54 1.17
CA LYS A 53 -3.01 -2.41 0.23
C LYS A 53 -2.44 -1.18 0.93
N GLU A 54 -3.01 -0.79 2.08
CA GLU A 54 -2.56 0.38 2.85
C GLU A 54 -1.09 0.25 3.28
N MET A 55 -0.67 -0.94 3.74
CA MET A 55 0.72 -1.22 4.08
C MET A 55 1.66 -1.03 2.88
N ILE A 56 1.32 -1.57 1.71
CA ILE A 56 2.18 -1.46 0.51
C ILE A 56 2.25 0.00 0.03
N GLU A 57 1.12 0.70 -0.02
CA GLU A 57 1.09 2.14 -0.36
C GLU A 57 1.92 2.98 0.62
N GLY A 58 1.84 2.67 1.92
CA GLY A 58 2.67 3.27 2.96
C GLY A 58 4.17 3.06 2.68
N VAL A 59 4.58 1.83 2.38
CA VAL A 59 5.99 1.51 2.04
C VAL A 59 6.45 2.28 0.79
N LEU A 60 5.62 2.37 -0.24
CA LEU A 60 5.92 3.15 -1.44
C LEU A 60 6.02 4.66 -1.17
N GLY A 61 5.42 5.16 -0.10
CA GLY A 61 5.55 6.54 0.36
C GLY A 61 6.81 6.81 1.19
N VAL A 62 7.34 5.79 1.88
CA VAL A 62 8.52 5.95 2.75
C VAL A 62 9.76 6.42 1.99
N SER A 63 9.90 6.05 0.71
CA SER A 63 11.04 6.48 -0.13
C SER A 63 11.09 7.99 -0.36
N GLU A 64 9.97 8.69 -0.20
CA GLU A 64 9.87 10.14 -0.38
C GLU A 64 10.07 10.92 0.93
N LEU A 65 9.97 10.24 2.08
CA LEU A 65 10.06 10.86 3.39
C LEU A 65 11.51 11.20 3.76
N LYS A 66 11.71 12.40 4.31
CA LYS A 66 12.97 12.79 4.96
C LYS A 66 12.85 12.60 6.47
N VAL A 67 13.99 12.45 7.14
CA VAL A 67 14.04 12.32 8.61
C VAL A 67 13.25 13.43 9.31
N ARG A 68 13.39 14.67 8.83
CA ARG A 68 12.70 15.84 9.40
C ARG A 68 11.18 15.78 9.29
N ASP A 69 10.65 14.99 8.36
CA ASP A 69 9.22 14.91 8.08
C ASP A 69 8.51 13.99 9.10
N ILE A 70 9.28 13.13 9.81
CA ILE A 70 8.76 12.18 10.81
C ILE A 70 9.43 12.27 12.19
N MET A 71 10.49 13.07 12.36
CA MET A 71 11.17 13.21 13.65
C MET A 71 10.33 13.98 14.67
N ILE A 72 10.50 13.66 15.96
CA ILE A 72 9.97 14.48 17.05
C ILE A 72 10.80 15.78 17.14
N PRO A 73 10.17 16.97 17.14
CA PRO A 73 10.87 18.23 17.30
C PRO A 73 11.67 18.26 18.61
N ARG A 74 12.89 18.84 18.58
CA ARG A 74 13.76 18.89 19.77
C ARG A 74 13.09 19.51 20.99
N SER A 75 12.26 20.53 20.80
CA SER A 75 11.52 21.20 21.88
C SER A 75 10.40 20.36 22.50
N GLN A 76 10.05 19.23 21.89
CA GLN A 76 9.01 18.30 22.33
C GLN A 76 9.62 16.98 22.84
N MET A 77 10.94 16.83 22.84
CA MET A 77 11.59 15.63 23.36
C MET A 77 11.64 15.68 24.89
N VAL A 78 11.36 14.54 25.52
CA VAL A 78 11.71 14.29 26.91
C VAL A 78 13.14 13.76 26.92
N THR A 79 14.05 14.45 27.62
CA THR A 79 15.48 14.11 27.65
C THR A 79 15.98 13.99 29.08
N LEU A 80 16.97 13.11 29.28
CA LEU A 80 17.64 12.94 30.56
C LEU A 80 18.99 13.65 30.53
N GLU A 81 19.26 14.48 31.52
CA GLU A 81 20.55 15.16 31.70
C GLU A 81 21.55 14.21 32.36
N ILE A 82 22.76 14.10 31.79
CA ILE A 82 23.76 13.09 32.19
C ILE A 82 24.25 13.23 33.63
N ASP A 83 24.29 14.45 34.14
CA ASP A 83 24.81 14.77 35.47
C ASP A 83 23.73 14.74 36.56
N SER A 84 22.48 14.41 36.21
CA SER A 84 21.38 14.33 37.19
C SER A 84 21.39 12.98 37.91
N PRO A 85 21.00 12.95 39.20
CA PRO A 85 20.92 11.71 39.94
C PRO A 85 19.79 10.81 39.41
N LEU A 86 19.98 9.49 39.50
CA LEU A 86 19.04 8.49 38.96
C LEU A 86 17.63 8.65 39.54
N GLU A 87 17.53 9.03 40.81
CA GLU A 87 16.29 9.25 41.54
C GLU A 87 15.39 10.32 40.89
N GLU A 88 15.98 11.27 40.16
CA GLU A 88 15.24 12.31 39.42
C GLU A 88 14.75 11.81 38.06
N HIS A 89 15.40 10.80 37.47
CA HIS A 89 15.01 10.25 36.17
C HIS A 89 13.83 9.28 36.23
N ILE A 90 13.76 8.45 37.28
CA ILE A 90 12.73 7.40 37.39
C ILE A 90 11.31 7.95 37.26
N PRO A 91 10.91 9.05 37.94
CA PRO A 91 9.57 9.63 37.76
C PRO A 91 9.32 10.07 36.32
N MET A 92 10.28 10.74 35.68
CA MET A 92 10.16 11.23 34.30
C MET A 92 10.00 10.08 33.28
N MET A 93 10.73 8.98 33.48
CA MET A 93 10.62 7.79 32.61
C MET A 93 9.26 7.10 32.75
N VAL A 94 8.74 6.99 33.97
CA VAL A 94 7.42 6.40 34.23
C VAL A 94 6.32 7.28 33.65
N ASP A 95 6.38 8.59 33.88
CA ASP A 95 5.36 9.53 33.40
C ASP A 95 5.34 9.63 31.87
N SER A 96 6.51 9.66 31.23
CA SER A 96 6.60 9.75 29.76
C SER A 96 6.15 8.47 29.05
N THR A 97 6.23 7.30 29.71
CA THR A 97 5.89 5.99 29.13
C THR A 97 6.67 5.69 27.82
N HIS A 98 7.83 6.33 27.63
CA HIS A 98 8.69 6.12 26.47
C HIS A 98 9.74 5.04 26.76
N SER A 99 10.06 4.22 25.75
CA SER A 99 11.11 3.21 25.89
C SER A 99 12.52 3.77 25.70
N ARG A 100 12.66 4.87 24.93
CA ARG A 100 13.91 5.54 24.58
C ARG A 100 13.66 7.02 24.37
#